data_AF-A0A932W2Y6-F1
#
_entry.id   AF-A0A932W2Y6-F1
#
_cell.length_a   1.000
_cell.length_b   1.000
_cell.length_c   1.000
_cell.angle_alpha   90.00
_cell.angle_beta   90.00
_cell.angle_gamma   90.00
#
_symmetry.space_group_name_H-M   'P 1'
#
loop_
_entity.id
_entity.type
_entity.pdbx_description
1 polymer ?
#
loop_
_entity_poly.entity_id
_entity_poly.type
_entity_poly.pdbx_seq_one_letter_code
_entity_poly.pdbx_strand_id
1 'polypeptide(L)'
;MRKLTILALVFVAVQICAAQGPATGRPPFGSFQDGEFDSVNLYNLNVNFAIPIVSMPGRGLNFNYALVYDSSVWKKAYISGVGNVWRPVTDASGNATWGWKRTDLVPGGIAYSTRQDEICSTERWHPALQEWIITPYYATYYYNYAYTDADGTRHPFDVAFYGSNPSQCVSQGIQIPTGPRTGTATDGSGILLDASSPTAPTVTEKFGGVSTFDSNGNFITKTTLTGGEVQWKDTLGRIVLRIVSGSDAGGNFRDYFFRDASGTEQKYRERLKTITVSSAFLCSGVQDYNSVSAIVVDKIELPQVDGITPTYVFSYDSKGRFTQVALPTGGTYTY
;
A
#
# COMPACT_ATOMS: atom_id res chain seq x y z
N MET A 1 -16.07 -13.70 41.48
CA MET A 1 -16.59 -12.97 40.30
C MET A 1 -15.67 -11.84 39.83
N ARG A 2 -15.26 -10.89 40.69
CA ARG A 2 -14.33 -9.78 40.34
C ARG A 2 -12.99 -10.20 39.68
N LYS A 3 -12.40 -11.34 40.05
CA LYS A 3 -11.13 -11.84 39.47
C LYS A 3 -11.29 -12.45 38.06
N LEU A 4 -12.45 -13.02 37.74
CA LEU A 4 -12.73 -13.51 36.37
C LEU A 4 -12.99 -12.37 35.40
N THR A 5 -13.62 -11.28 35.86
CA THR A 5 -13.90 -10.11 35.02
C THR A 5 -12.62 -9.39 34.59
N ILE A 6 -11.61 -9.30 35.46
CA ILE A 6 -10.30 -8.73 35.13
C ILE A 6 -9.54 -9.60 34.13
N LEU A 7 -9.58 -10.93 34.29
CA LEU A 7 -8.95 -11.86 33.35
C LEU A 7 -9.59 -11.78 31.96
N ALA A 8 -10.93 -11.72 31.88
CA ALA A 8 -11.65 -11.54 30.62
C ALA A 8 -11.32 -10.20 29.94
N LEU A 9 -11.20 -9.11 30.71
CA LEU A 9 -10.79 -7.79 30.18
C LEU A 9 -9.35 -7.78 29.65
N VAL A 10 -8.43 -8.51 30.30
CA VAL A 10 -7.05 -8.69 29.81
C VAL A 10 -7.01 -9.51 28.52
N PHE A 11 -7.82 -10.57 28.41
CA PHE A 11 -7.91 -11.35 27.16
C PHE A 11 -8.55 -10.57 26.00
N VAL A 12 -9.53 -9.71 26.27
CA VAL A 12 -10.11 -8.81 25.25
C VAL A 12 -9.11 -7.72 24.82
N ALA A 13 -8.31 -7.17 25.75
CA ALA A 13 -7.29 -6.18 25.42
C ALA A 13 -6.14 -6.76 24.57
N VAL A 14 -5.76 -8.03 24.77
CA VAL A 14 -4.69 -8.70 23.99
C VAL A 14 -5.12 -8.98 22.54
N GLN A 15 -6.41 -9.18 22.26
CA GLN A 15 -6.92 -9.39 20.90
C GLN A 15 -6.87 -8.10 20.05
N ILE A 16 -6.91 -6.92 20.66
CA ILE A 16 -6.84 -5.62 19.95
C ILE A 16 -5.41 -5.32 19.46
N CYS A 17 -4.38 -5.98 20.00
CA CYS A 17 -3.01 -5.85 19.52
C CYS A 17 -2.67 -6.75 18.31
N ALA A 18 -3.54 -7.66 17.90
CA ALA A 18 -3.23 -8.67 16.88
C ALA A 18 -3.45 -8.21 15.42
N ALA A 19 -3.92 -6.98 15.18
CA ALA A 19 -4.22 -6.46 13.83
C ALA A 19 -3.33 -5.30 13.38
N GLN A 20 -2.25 -4.99 14.10
CA GLN A 20 -1.42 -3.82 13.80
C GLN A 20 -0.35 -4.15 12.73
N GLY A 21 -0.77 -4.17 11.47
CA GLY A 21 0.17 -3.84 10.39
C GLY A 21 0.70 -2.42 10.61
N PRO A 22 1.88 -2.07 10.09
CA PRO A 22 2.36 -0.70 10.15
C PRO A 22 1.32 0.23 9.50
N ALA A 23 0.71 1.10 10.30
CA ALA A 23 -0.17 2.13 9.79
C ALA A 23 0.71 3.24 9.20
N THR A 24 0.87 3.21 7.89
CA THR A 24 1.63 4.21 7.12
C THR A 24 0.73 5.37 6.70
N GLY A 25 1.34 6.47 6.26
CA GLY A 25 0.60 7.65 5.80
C GLY A 25 0.01 8.50 6.93
N ARG A 26 -1.00 9.30 6.58
CA ARG A 26 -1.64 10.29 7.47
C ARG A 26 -3.13 9.96 7.64
N PRO A 27 -3.49 8.97 8.49
CA PRO A 27 -4.88 8.64 8.74
C PRO A 27 -5.71 9.84 9.21
N PRO A 28 -6.99 9.94 8.78
CA PRO A 28 -7.93 10.91 9.34
C PRO A 28 -7.96 10.82 10.87
N PHE A 29 -8.01 11.98 11.52
CA PHE A 29 -8.02 12.10 12.99
C PHE A 29 -6.77 11.56 13.71
N GLY A 30 -5.68 11.28 12.99
CA GLY A 30 -4.40 10.95 13.59
C GLY A 30 -3.82 12.11 14.41
N SER A 31 -3.07 11.79 15.46
CA SER A 31 -2.29 12.77 16.23
C SER A 31 -0.87 12.81 15.68
N PHE A 32 -0.47 13.95 15.13
CA PHE A 32 0.84 14.14 14.52
C PHE A 32 1.60 15.26 15.23
N GLN A 33 2.89 15.04 15.40
CA GLN A 33 3.84 16.09 15.69
C GLN A 33 4.54 16.47 14.39
N ASP A 34 4.18 17.64 13.87
CA ASP A 34 4.74 18.16 12.62
C ASP A 34 6.02 18.93 12.93
N GLY A 35 7.13 18.49 12.32
CA GLY A 35 8.39 19.21 12.23
C GLY A 35 8.45 20.08 10.97
N GLU A 36 9.61 20.72 10.74
CA GLU A 36 9.83 21.54 9.54
C GLU A 36 10.00 20.70 8.27
N PHE A 37 10.52 19.46 8.39
CA PHE A 37 10.77 18.56 7.26
C PHE A 37 9.88 17.30 7.29
N ASP A 38 9.64 16.74 8.47
CA ASP A 38 8.93 15.48 8.67
C ASP A 38 7.73 15.63 9.62
N SER A 39 6.89 14.61 9.66
CA SER A 39 5.73 14.49 10.54
C SER A 39 5.79 13.16 11.25
N VAL A 40 5.73 13.17 12.58
CA VAL A 40 5.74 11.95 13.40
C VAL A 40 4.33 11.64 13.87
N ASN A 41 3.81 10.47 13.50
CA ASN A 41 2.57 9.96 14.05
C ASN A 41 2.79 9.52 15.51
N LEU A 42 2.15 10.20 16.45
CA LEU A 42 2.34 9.98 17.89
C LEU A 42 1.76 8.64 18.37
N TYR A 43 0.88 8.01 17.59
CA TYR A 43 0.29 6.72 17.95
C TYR A 43 1.25 5.55 17.68
N ASN A 44 1.96 5.54 16.55
CA ASN A 44 2.79 4.41 16.13
C ASN A 44 4.25 4.78 15.85
N LEU A 45 4.62 6.04 16.09
CA LEU A 45 5.95 6.60 15.87
C LEU A 45 6.42 6.49 14.41
N ASN A 46 5.49 6.36 13.47
CA ASN A 46 5.79 6.43 12.06
C ASN A 46 6.21 7.85 11.70
N VAL A 47 7.45 7.99 11.24
CA VAL A 47 7.98 9.23 10.66
C VAL A 47 7.61 9.22 9.20
N ASN A 48 6.97 10.30 8.74
CA ASN A 48 6.54 10.47 7.37
C ASN A 48 7.05 11.80 6.82
N PHE A 49 7.59 11.78 5.60
CA PHE A 49 7.85 12.99 4.82
C PHE A 49 7.67 12.72 3.34
N ALA A 50 7.49 13.78 2.55
CA ALA A 50 7.34 13.71 1.11
C ALA A 50 8.31 14.66 0.41
N ILE A 51 8.90 14.20 -0.69
CA ILE A 51 9.66 15.02 -1.63
C ILE A 51 8.82 15.14 -2.90
N PRO A 52 8.15 16.29 -3.12
CA PRO A 52 7.38 16.52 -4.34
C PRO A 52 8.30 16.55 -5.56
N ILE A 53 7.95 15.77 -6.59
CA ILE A 53 8.66 15.76 -7.88
C ILE A 53 7.95 16.69 -8.85
N VAL A 54 6.63 16.59 -8.94
CA VAL A 54 5.82 17.43 -9.82
C VAL A 54 4.41 17.63 -9.23
N SER A 55 3.92 18.86 -9.36
CA SER A 55 2.55 19.26 -9.02
C SER A 55 2.05 20.17 -10.14
N MET A 56 1.27 19.61 -11.05
CA MET A 56 0.71 20.32 -12.21
C MET A 56 -0.79 20.46 -12.08
N PRO A 57 -1.33 21.69 -12.08
CA PRO A 57 -2.76 21.89 -12.20
C PRO A 57 -3.21 21.42 -13.58
N GLY A 58 -4.26 20.60 -13.62
CA GLY A 58 -4.87 20.17 -14.88
C GLY A 58 -6.25 20.80 -15.07
N ARG A 59 -6.85 20.55 -16.24
CA ARG A 59 -8.23 20.96 -16.52
C ARG A 59 -9.17 19.97 -15.84
N GLY A 60 -9.48 20.20 -14.57
CA GLY A 60 -10.38 19.33 -13.77
C GLY A 60 -9.68 18.14 -13.10
N LEU A 61 -8.55 17.67 -13.63
CA LEU A 61 -7.74 16.60 -13.03
C LEU A 61 -6.28 17.05 -12.84
N ASN A 62 -5.88 17.31 -11.60
CA ASN A 62 -4.49 17.68 -11.27
C ASN A 62 -3.56 16.46 -11.32
N PHE A 63 -2.30 16.69 -11.69
CA PHE A 63 -1.24 15.68 -11.62
C PHE A 63 -0.28 16.00 -10.49
N ASN A 64 -0.26 15.17 -9.45
CA ASN A 64 0.69 15.29 -8.34
C ASN A 64 1.50 14.00 -8.23
N TYR A 65 2.80 14.13 -8.09
CA TYR A 65 3.71 13.00 -7.91
C TYR A 65 4.82 13.37 -6.92
N ALA A 66 4.98 12.55 -5.89
CA ALA A 66 5.97 12.70 -4.84
C ALA A 66 6.60 11.35 -4.48
N LEU A 67 7.82 11.42 -3.96
CA LEU A 67 8.48 10.32 -3.27
C LEU A 67 8.18 10.47 -1.78
N VAL A 68 7.48 9.51 -1.20
CA VAL A 68 7.07 9.57 0.19
C VAL A 68 7.82 8.48 0.96
N TYR A 69 8.27 8.82 2.15
CA TYR A 69 8.91 7.90 3.06
C TYR A 69 8.04 7.64 4.29
N ASP A 70 8.00 6.39 4.75
CA ASP A 70 7.51 5.99 6.07
C ASP A 70 8.59 5.18 6.80
N SER A 71 8.85 5.52 8.07
CA SER A 71 9.83 4.78 8.89
C SER A 71 9.36 3.39 9.32
N SER A 72 8.06 3.09 9.18
CA SER A 72 7.45 1.80 9.50
C SER A 72 7.71 0.74 8.42
N VAL A 73 8.99 0.39 8.22
CA VAL A 73 9.45 -0.47 7.12
C VAL A 73 9.28 -1.98 7.37
N TRP A 74 8.87 -2.39 8.57
CA TRP A 74 8.72 -3.78 8.98
C TRP A 74 7.28 -4.12 9.34
N LYS A 75 6.84 -5.33 8.99
CA LYS A 75 5.57 -5.91 9.41
C LYS A 75 5.74 -7.34 9.89
N LYS A 76 4.90 -7.74 10.84
CA LYS A 76 4.76 -9.15 11.22
C LYS A 76 3.93 -9.87 10.16
N ALA A 77 4.36 -11.05 9.73
CA ALA A 77 3.63 -11.90 8.80
C ALA A 77 3.64 -13.35 9.28
N TYR A 78 2.60 -14.11 8.95
CA TYR A 78 2.56 -15.55 9.18
C TYR A 78 2.93 -16.29 7.90
N ILE A 79 3.87 -17.24 8.01
CA ILE A 79 4.25 -18.15 6.92
C ILE A 79 3.87 -19.57 7.33
N SER A 80 3.07 -20.23 6.49
CA SER A 80 2.69 -21.63 6.71
C SER A 80 3.93 -22.52 6.81
N GLY A 81 3.99 -23.37 7.84
CA GLY A 81 5.14 -24.24 8.10
C GLY A 81 6.34 -23.59 8.81
N VAL A 82 6.33 -22.27 9.01
CA VAL A 82 7.39 -21.54 9.74
C VAL A 82 6.83 -20.86 10.99
N GLY A 83 5.66 -20.24 10.90
CA GLY A 83 5.07 -19.46 11.99
C GLY A 83 5.13 -17.95 11.73
N ASN A 84 5.13 -17.15 12.80
CA ASN A 84 5.23 -15.70 12.67
C ASN A 84 6.67 -15.29 12.41
N VAL A 85 6.88 -14.40 11.45
CA VAL A 85 8.18 -13.87 11.06
C VAL A 85 8.11 -12.36 10.84
N TRP A 86 9.22 -11.66 11.06
CA TRP A 86 9.38 -10.28 10.61
C TRP A 86 9.67 -10.24 9.10
N ARG A 87 8.99 -9.35 8.37
CA ARG A 87 9.22 -9.14 6.93
C ARG A 87 9.19 -7.64 6.61
N PRO A 88 9.91 -7.19 5.57
CA PRO A 88 9.77 -5.83 5.10
C PRO A 88 8.34 -5.56 4.61
N VAL A 89 7.92 -4.31 4.69
CA VAL A 89 6.73 -3.82 4.00
C VAL A 89 6.98 -3.87 2.49
N THR A 90 6.03 -4.45 1.76
CA THR A 90 6.13 -4.68 0.32
C THR A 90 5.08 -3.89 -0.44
N ASP A 91 5.38 -3.54 -1.69
CA ASP A 91 4.40 -3.01 -2.64
C ASP A 91 3.41 -4.10 -3.09
N ALA A 92 2.46 -3.72 -3.95
CA ALA A 92 1.44 -4.64 -4.51
C ALA A 92 2.05 -5.78 -5.34
N SER A 93 3.27 -5.63 -5.85
CA SER A 93 4.01 -6.66 -6.59
C SER A 93 4.89 -7.53 -5.68
N GLY A 94 4.87 -7.30 -4.37
CA GLY A 94 5.65 -8.07 -3.39
C GLY A 94 7.10 -7.60 -3.22
N ASN A 95 7.50 -6.48 -3.82
CA ASN A 95 8.85 -5.94 -3.67
C ASN A 95 8.96 -5.15 -2.37
N ALA A 96 10.06 -5.32 -1.64
CA ALA A 96 10.32 -4.56 -0.42
C ALA A 96 10.47 -3.06 -0.74
N THR A 97 9.71 -2.22 -0.03
CA THR A 97 9.67 -0.76 -0.23
C THR A 97 10.76 -0.03 0.52
N TRP A 98 11.22 -0.60 1.64
CA TRP A 98 12.15 0.04 2.59
C TRP A 98 11.73 1.47 2.98
N GLY A 99 10.41 1.64 3.15
CA GLY A 99 9.79 2.90 3.53
C GLY A 99 9.44 3.81 2.36
N TRP A 100 10.02 3.60 1.18
CA TRP A 100 9.77 4.45 0.02
C TRP A 100 8.54 4.01 -0.76
N LYS A 101 7.59 4.93 -0.90
CA LYS A 101 6.43 4.82 -1.78
C LYS A 101 6.37 6.00 -2.75
N ARG A 102 5.59 5.85 -3.80
CA ARG A 102 5.39 6.85 -4.85
C ARG A 102 3.91 7.17 -4.90
N THR A 103 3.56 8.45 -4.87
CA THR A 103 2.17 8.88 -5.06
C THR A 103 1.87 8.79 -6.56
N ASP A 104 1.68 7.59 -7.12
CA ASP A 104 1.20 7.51 -8.48
C ASP A 104 -0.29 7.89 -8.53
N LEU A 105 -0.73 8.46 -9.67
CA LEU A 105 -2.16 8.65 -9.96
C LEU A 105 -2.92 7.34 -10.16
N VAL A 106 -2.24 6.20 -10.06
CA VAL A 106 -2.92 4.91 -10.08
C VAL A 106 -3.61 4.81 -8.73
N PRO A 107 -4.92 4.50 -8.71
CA PRO A 107 -5.65 4.37 -7.46
C PRO A 107 -4.85 3.47 -6.56
N GLY A 108 -4.69 3.94 -5.34
CA GLY A 108 -4.16 3.18 -4.24
C GLY A 108 -4.48 1.68 -4.27
N GLY A 109 -3.59 0.86 -3.74
CA GLY A 109 -3.77 -0.59 -3.78
C GLY A 109 -5.01 -1.03 -3.00
N ILE A 110 -5.88 -1.83 -3.61
CA ILE A 110 -6.97 -2.50 -2.89
C ILE A 110 -6.46 -3.85 -2.41
N ALA A 111 -6.54 -4.06 -1.10
CA ALA A 111 -6.26 -5.35 -0.46
C ALA A 111 -7.56 -5.95 0.06
N TYR A 112 -7.66 -7.28 -0.01
CA TYR A 112 -8.75 -8.06 0.57
C TYR A 112 -8.21 -9.42 1.03
N SER A 113 -8.99 -10.10 1.86
CA SER A 113 -8.73 -11.46 2.29
C SER A 113 -9.79 -12.39 1.73
N THR A 114 -9.40 -13.63 1.48
CA THR A 114 -10.32 -14.70 1.08
C THR A 114 -10.22 -15.87 2.05
N ARG A 115 -11.33 -16.57 2.23
CA ARG A 115 -11.35 -17.91 2.85
C ARG A 115 -12.36 -18.77 2.11
N GLN A 116 -12.14 -20.07 2.13
CA GLN A 116 -13.06 -21.04 1.57
C GLN A 116 -13.87 -21.64 2.71
N ASP A 117 -15.18 -21.42 2.70
CA ASP A 117 -16.09 -21.96 3.71
C ASP A 117 -16.97 -23.04 3.06
N GLU A 118 -17.23 -24.12 3.78
CA GLU A 118 -18.30 -25.06 3.44
C GLU A 118 -19.64 -24.39 3.71
N ILE A 119 -20.51 -24.34 2.71
CA ILE A 119 -21.79 -23.62 2.79
C ILE A 119 -22.98 -24.55 2.85
N CYS A 120 -22.92 -25.64 2.08
CA CYS A 120 -23.94 -26.67 2.08
C CYS A 120 -23.32 -28.01 1.73
N SER A 121 -24.06 -29.07 1.96
CA SER A 121 -23.73 -30.39 1.46
C SER A 121 -24.98 -31.02 0.85
N THR A 122 -24.78 -31.83 -0.19
CA THR A 122 -25.89 -32.60 -0.79
C THR A 122 -25.72 -34.07 -0.44
N GLU A 123 -26.82 -34.72 -0.12
CA GLU A 123 -26.87 -36.16 0.08
C GLU A 123 -27.39 -36.86 -1.18
N ARG A 124 -26.65 -37.85 -1.69
CA ARG A 124 -27.08 -38.68 -2.82
C ARG A 124 -26.86 -40.15 -2.50
N TRP A 125 -27.89 -40.97 -2.74
CA TRP A 125 -27.78 -42.42 -2.65
C TRP A 125 -26.86 -42.97 -3.75
N HIS A 126 -25.87 -43.77 -3.37
CA HIS A 126 -24.92 -44.38 -4.29
C HIS A 126 -25.23 -45.87 -4.47
N PRO A 127 -25.91 -46.29 -5.56
CA PRO A 127 -26.45 -47.64 -5.70
C PRO A 127 -25.37 -48.73 -5.72
N ALA A 128 -24.15 -48.42 -6.17
CA ALA A 128 -23.04 -49.38 -6.20
C ALA A 128 -22.35 -49.57 -4.83
N LEU A 129 -22.49 -48.61 -3.91
CA LEU A 129 -21.89 -48.68 -2.57
C LEU A 129 -22.94 -48.95 -1.47
N GLN A 130 -24.24 -48.93 -1.83
CA GLN A 130 -25.37 -49.07 -0.91
C GLN A 130 -25.28 -48.11 0.30
N GLU A 131 -24.81 -46.88 0.06
CA GLU A 131 -24.67 -45.86 1.09
C GLU A 131 -25.05 -44.46 0.58
N TRP A 132 -25.31 -43.54 1.51
CA TRP A 132 -25.50 -42.12 1.24
C TRP A 132 -24.15 -41.40 1.19
N ILE A 133 -23.87 -40.73 0.08
CA ILE A 133 -22.67 -39.90 -0.06
C ILE A 133 -23.03 -38.45 0.25
N ILE A 134 -22.31 -37.86 1.19
CA ILE A 134 -22.35 -36.43 1.50
C ILE A 134 -21.30 -35.73 0.66
N THR A 135 -21.73 -34.82 -0.22
CA THR A 135 -20.83 -34.00 -1.04
C THR A 135 -20.85 -32.57 -0.52
N PRO A 136 -19.76 -32.07 0.11
CA PRO A 136 -19.68 -30.70 0.58
C PRO A 136 -19.46 -29.73 -0.60
N TYR A 137 -20.13 -28.59 -0.54
CA TYR A 137 -19.98 -27.48 -1.48
C TYR A 137 -19.44 -26.25 -0.77
N TYR A 138 -18.47 -25.62 -1.39
CA TYR A 138 -17.73 -24.51 -0.83
C TYR A 138 -18.00 -23.23 -1.59
N ALA A 139 -17.96 -22.09 -0.90
CA ALA A 139 -17.93 -20.77 -1.51
C ALA A 139 -16.75 -19.97 -0.99
N THR A 140 -16.25 -19.07 -1.83
CA THR A 140 -15.22 -18.12 -1.42
C THR A 140 -15.87 -16.94 -0.70
N TYR A 141 -15.48 -16.74 0.55
CA TYR A 141 -15.83 -15.57 1.35
C TYR A 141 -14.76 -14.50 1.17
N TYR A 142 -15.19 -13.31 0.77
CA TYR A 142 -14.35 -12.12 0.60
C TYR A 142 -14.59 -11.17 1.75
N TYR A 143 -13.53 -10.67 2.37
CA TYR A 143 -13.60 -9.81 3.56
C TYR A 143 -12.34 -8.98 3.74
N ASN A 144 -12.33 -8.10 4.75
CA ASN A 144 -11.19 -7.22 5.08
C ASN A 144 -10.74 -6.35 3.90
N TYR A 145 -11.69 -5.86 3.10
CA TYR A 145 -11.38 -4.90 2.04
C TYR A 145 -10.77 -3.63 2.63
N ALA A 146 -9.71 -3.14 2.01
CA ALA A 146 -9.14 -1.83 2.30
C ALA A 146 -8.48 -1.24 1.07
N TYR A 147 -8.59 0.07 0.94
CA TYR A 147 -7.90 0.87 -0.07
C TYR A 147 -6.71 1.55 0.60
N THR A 148 -5.54 1.53 -0.01
CA THR A 148 -4.36 2.26 0.51
C THR A 148 -4.08 3.41 -0.44
N ASP A 149 -4.40 4.64 -0.05
CA ASP A 149 -4.27 5.82 -0.93
C ASP A 149 -2.82 6.10 -1.38
N ALA A 150 -2.65 7.11 -2.23
CA ALA A 150 -1.34 7.52 -2.72
C ALA A 150 -0.39 7.94 -1.59
N ASP A 151 -0.94 8.49 -0.49
CA ASP A 151 -0.22 8.85 0.73
C ASP A 151 0.02 7.64 1.64
N GLY A 152 -0.23 6.41 1.17
CA GLY A 152 -0.03 5.15 1.91
C GLY A 152 -0.95 4.98 3.13
N THR A 153 -1.98 5.83 3.26
CA THR A 153 -3.00 5.75 4.29
C THR A 153 -3.95 4.61 3.94
N ARG A 154 -4.14 3.69 4.88
CA ARG A 154 -5.05 2.56 4.70
C ARG A 154 -6.45 2.91 5.17
N HIS A 155 -7.42 2.83 4.25
CA HIS A 155 -8.84 3.07 4.43
C HIS A 155 -9.62 1.74 4.45
N PRO A 156 -10.01 1.22 5.63
CA PRO A 156 -10.73 -0.04 5.75
C PRO A 156 -12.22 0.11 5.44
N PHE A 157 -12.81 -0.90 4.78
CA PHE A 157 -14.24 -0.99 4.48
C PHE A 157 -14.90 -2.14 5.24
N ASP A 158 -16.11 -1.92 5.72
CA ASP A 158 -16.97 -2.99 6.27
C ASP A 158 -17.78 -3.65 5.13
N VAL A 159 -17.03 -4.27 4.21
CA VAL A 159 -17.56 -4.99 3.04
C VAL A 159 -17.12 -6.44 3.13
N ALA A 160 -18.09 -7.35 3.18
CA ALA A 160 -17.83 -8.77 3.20
C ALA A 160 -18.99 -9.57 2.61
N PHE A 161 -18.70 -10.55 1.76
CA PHE A 161 -19.72 -11.32 1.04
C PHE A 161 -19.19 -12.65 0.47
N TYR A 162 -20.09 -13.55 0.10
CA TYR A 162 -19.76 -14.77 -0.66
C TYR A 162 -19.80 -14.50 -2.18
N GLY A 163 -18.75 -14.90 -2.90
CA GLY A 163 -18.53 -14.53 -4.30
C GLY A 163 -19.52 -15.14 -5.29
N SER A 164 -19.80 -16.44 -5.17
CA SER A 164 -20.76 -17.16 -5.99
C SER A 164 -21.38 -18.33 -5.21
N ASN A 165 -22.64 -18.63 -5.53
CA ASN A 165 -23.34 -19.77 -4.95
C ASN A 165 -23.08 -21.02 -5.79
N PRO A 166 -22.69 -22.15 -5.18
CA PRO A 166 -22.76 -23.44 -5.85
C PRO A 166 -24.20 -23.66 -6.32
N SER A 167 -24.39 -23.94 -7.61
CA SER A 167 -25.74 -24.12 -8.20
C SER A 167 -26.54 -25.22 -7.49
N GLN A 168 -25.83 -26.19 -6.90
CA GLN A 168 -26.38 -27.28 -6.12
C GLN A 168 -27.04 -26.78 -4.82
N CYS A 169 -26.43 -25.83 -4.10
CA CYS A 169 -27.05 -25.24 -2.91
C CYS A 169 -28.33 -24.47 -3.27
N VAL A 170 -28.32 -23.74 -4.39
CA VAL A 170 -29.50 -22.97 -4.86
C VAL A 170 -30.66 -23.90 -5.23
N SER A 171 -30.37 -25.04 -5.89
CA SER A 171 -31.39 -26.04 -6.23
C SER A 171 -32.08 -26.68 -5.01
N GLN A 172 -31.45 -26.60 -3.83
CA GLN A 172 -32.01 -27.04 -2.55
C GLN A 172 -32.70 -25.91 -1.76
N GLY A 173 -32.84 -24.72 -2.34
CA GLY A 173 -33.45 -23.57 -1.68
C GLY A 173 -32.57 -22.91 -0.60
N ILE A 174 -31.31 -23.32 -0.47
CA ILE A 174 -30.38 -22.75 0.50
C ILE A 174 -29.94 -21.37 0.02
N GLN A 175 -30.35 -20.33 0.75
CA GLN A 175 -29.95 -18.95 0.51
C GLN A 175 -28.63 -18.66 1.22
N ILE A 176 -27.63 -18.23 0.47
CA ILE A 176 -26.30 -17.91 1.00
C ILE A 176 -26.27 -16.41 1.31
N PRO A 177 -25.68 -15.98 2.45
CA PRO A 177 -25.56 -14.55 2.77
C PRO A 177 -24.82 -13.80 1.66
N THR A 178 -25.50 -12.85 0.99
CA THR A 178 -24.89 -12.13 -0.13
C THR A 178 -24.08 -10.91 0.29
N GLY A 179 -24.13 -10.51 1.57
CA GLY A 179 -23.36 -9.42 2.16
C GLY A 179 -23.49 -8.06 1.44
N PRO A 180 -23.05 -6.95 2.04
CA PRO A 180 -22.86 -5.72 1.28
C PRO A 180 -21.70 -5.92 0.30
N ARG A 181 -21.90 -5.53 -0.97
CA ARG A 181 -20.84 -5.45 -1.99
C ARG A 181 -20.29 -4.04 -2.16
N THR A 182 -20.96 -3.05 -1.57
CA THR A 182 -20.56 -1.65 -1.59
C THR A 182 -20.51 -1.12 -0.16
N GLY A 183 -19.68 -0.12 0.09
CA GLY A 183 -19.58 0.49 1.41
C GLY A 183 -18.68 1.71 1.44
N THR A 184 -18.86 2.58 2.42
CA THR A 184 -17.96 3.69 2.72
C THR A 184 -16.82 3.23 3.60
N ALA A 185 -15.64 3.86 3.46
CA ALA A 185 -14.52 3.66 4.37
C ALA A 185 -14.94 4.02 5.80
N THR A 186 -14.52 3.18 6.75
CA THR A 186 -14.91 3.24 8.17
C THR A 186 -14.13 4.28 8.97
N ASP A 187 -13.13 4.91 8.37
CA ASP A 187 -12.29 5.94 8.98
C ASP A 187 -12.80 7.38 8.75
N GLY A 188 -13.96 7.54 8.11
CA GLY A 188 -14.56 8.85 7.86
C GLY A 188 -13.92 9.65 6.71
N SER A 189 -12.99 9.06 5.95
CA SER A 189 -12.39 9.68 4.75
C SER A 189 -13.43 10.04 3.67
N GLY A 190 -14.57 9.36 3.67
CA GLY A 190 -15.63 9.54 2.66
C GLY A 190 -15.34 8.82 1.34
N ILE A 191 -14.39 7.90 1.34
CA ILE A 191 -14.09 7.01 0.22
C ILE A 191 -15.16 5.92 0.12
N LEU A 192 -15.58 5.56 -1.09
CA LEU A 192 -16.54 4.50 -1.40
C LEU A 192 -15.84 3.33 -2.09
N LEU A 193 -16.22 2.11 -1.74
CA LEU A 193 -15.84 0.88 -2.42
C LEU A 193 -17.06 0.29 -3.13
N ASP A 194 -16.85 -0.20 -4.35
CA ASP A 194 -17.74 -1.13 -5.03
C ASP A 194 -16.98 -2.40 -5.43
N ALA A 195 -17.27 -3.48 -4.69
CA ALA A 195 -16.70 -4.81 -4.87
C ALA A 195 -17.65 -5.77 -5.61
N SER A 196 -18.52 -5.24 -6.48
CA SER A 196 -19.33 -6.04 -7.39
C SER A 196 -18.48 -6.99 -8.24
N SER A 197 -17.25 -6.58 -8.59
CA SER A 197 -16.17 -7.45 -9.07
C SER A 197 -15.21 -7.77 -7.92
N PRO A 198 -15.28 -8.96 -7.29
CA PRO A 198 -14.62 -9.22 -6.00
C PRO A 198 -13.08 -9.10 -6.05
N THR A 199 -12.49 -9.44 -7.19
CA THR A 199 -11.04 -9.43 -7.41
C THR A 199 -10.54 -8.16 -8.12
N ALA A 200 -11.46 -7.34 -8.62
CA ALA A 200 -11.15 -6.06 -9.26
C ALA A 200 -12.19 -4.99 -8.84
N PRO A 201 -12.29 -4.69 -7.53
CA PRO A 201 -13.21 -3.68 -7.03
C PRO A 201 -12.83 -2.27 -7.52
N THR A 202 -13.80 -1.37 -7.52
CA THR A 202 -13.61 0.06 -7.84
C THR A 202 -13.70 0.89 -6.55
N VAL A 203 -12.92 1.98 -6.48
CA VAL A 203 -12.88 2.87 -5.30
C VAL A 203 -13.11 4.31 -5.73
N THR A 204 -14.09 4.99 -5.14
CA THR A 204 -14.42 6.40 -5.39
C THR A 204 -13.94 7.24 -4.21
N GLU A 205 -13.00 8.14 -4.44
CA GLU A 205 -12.65 9.13 -3.41
C GLU A 205 -13.71 10.24 -3.31
N LYS A 206 -13.76 10.93 -2.16
CA LYS A 206 -14.76 11.98 -1.83
C LYS A 206 -14.83 13.13 -2.85
N PHE A 207 -13.81 13.30 -3.69
CA PHE A 207 -13.76 14.25 -4.80
C PHE A 207 -14.08 13.65 -6.18
N GLY A 208 -14.71 12.47 -6.22
CA GLY A 208 -15.17 11.82 -7.45
C GLY A 208 -14.12 10.96 -8.16
N GLY A 209 -12.93 10.80 -7.58
CA GLY A 209 -11.88 9.96 -8.13
C GLY A 209 -12.12 8.47 -7.84
N VAL A 210 -13.06 7.83 -8.53
CA VAL A 210 -12.68 6.54 -9.15
C VAL A 210 -12.22 6.96 -10.52
N SER A 211 -11.21 6.27 -11.01
CA SER A 211 -10.82 6.28 -12.41
C SER A 211 -9.91 7.44 -12.76
N THR A 212 -9.04 7.13 -13.69
CA THR A 212 -8.21 8.05 -14.42
C THR A 212 -9.00 9.16 -15.12
N PHE A 213 -10.30 9.39 -14.89
CA PHE A 213 -11.16 10.32 -15.61
C PHE A 213 -11.93 11.27 -14.65
N ASP A 214 -12.08 12.54 -15.01
CA ASP A 214 -13.03 13.47 -14.36
C ASP A 214 -14.42 13.46 -15.05
N SER A 215 -15.40 14.17 -14.47
CA SER A 215 -16.76 14.28 -15.03
C SER A 215 -16.84 14.93 -16.41
N ASN A 216 -15.77 15.62 -16.83
CA ASN A 216 -15.64 16.25 -18.14
C ASN A 216 -14.86 15.38 -19.13
N GLY A 217 -14.52 14.14 -18.75
CA GLY A 217 -13.80 13.19 -19.58
C GLY A 217 -12.28 13.44 -19.67
N ASN A 218 -11.71 14.32 -18.83
CA ASN A 218 -10.26 14.51 -18.78
C ASN A 218 -9.61 13.34 -18.07
N PHE A 219 -8.47 12.85 -18.59
CA PHE A 219 -7.79 11.72 -18.00
C PHE A 219 -6.28 11.81 -17.96
N ILE A 220 -5.69 11.00 -17.06
CA ILE A 220 -4.26 10.70 -17.08
C ILE A 220 -4.04 9.20 -17.24
N THR A 221 -3.27 8.82 -18.25
CA THR A 221 -2.92 7.41 -18.52
C THR A 221 -1.48 7.14 -18.16
N LYS A 222 -1.24 6.09 -17.36
CA LYS A 222 0.10 5.51 -17.12
C LYS A 222 0.40 4.48 -18.20
N THR A 223 1.55 4.58 -18.84
CA THR A 223 2.02 3.64 -19.86
C THR A 223 3.44 3.20 -19.54
N THR A 224 3.68 1.89 -19.50
CA THR A 224 5.03 1.32 -19.40
C THR A 224 5.49 0.92 -20.79
N LEU A 225 6.61 1.49 -21.24
CA LEU A 225 7.22 1.24 -22.54
C LEU A 225 8.25 0.12 -22.46
N THR A 226 8.57 -0.46 -23.62
CA THR A 226 9.67 -1.43 -23.77
C THR A 226 10.98 -0.79 -23.31
N GLY A 227 11.68 -1.44 -22.37
CA GLY A 227 12.87 -0.89 -21.71
C GLY A 227 12.64 -0.35 -20.30
N GLY A 228 11.41 -0.43 -19.77
CA GLY A 228 11.12 -0.09 -18.37
C GLY A 228 10.88 1.40 -18.11
N GLU A 229 10.77 2.22 -19.17
CA GLU A 229 10.34 3.61 -19.06
C GLU A 229 8.84 3.67 -18.75
N VAL A 230 8.46 4.53 -17.81
CA VAL A 230 7.05 4.75 -17.44
C VAL A 230 6.68 6.19 -17.73
N GLN A 231 5.59 6.40 -18.47
CA GLN A 231 5.06 7.71 -18.83
C GLN A 231 3.66 7.91 -18.28
N TRP A 232 3.38 9.11 -17.80
CA TRP A 232 2.02 9.59 -17.56
C TRP A 232 1.69 10.61 -18.63
N LYS A 233 0.54 10.41 -19.29
CA LYS A 233 0.05 11.27 -20.36
C LYS A 233 -1.32 11.82 -20.03
N ASP A 234 -1.56 13.09 -20.33
CA ASP A 234 -2.89 13.69 -20.20
C ASP A 234 -3.83 13.31 -21.36
N THR A 235 -5.06 13.81 -21.30
CA THR A 235 -6.12 13.65 -22.33
C THR A 235 -5.65 14.00 -23.75
N LEU A 236 -4.71 14.94 -23.87
CA LEU A 236 -4.16 15.41 -25.15
C LEU A 236 -2.90 14.63 -25.57
N GLY A 237 -2.52 13.60 -24.81
CA GLY A 237 -1.33 12.78 -25.05
C GLY A 237 -0.03 13.44 -24.62
N ARG A 238 -0.07 14.57 -23.92
CA ARG A 238 1.14 15.28 -23.45
C ARG A 238 1.71 14.54 -22.26
N ILE A 239 3.02 14.33 -22.26
CA ILE A 239 3.72 13.68 -21.14
C ILE A 239 3.81 14.68 -19.99
N VAL A 240 3.18 14.33 -18.86
CA VAL A 240 3.22 15.11 -17.61
C VAL A 240 4.35 14.65 -16.69
N LEU A 241 4.68 13.36 -16.72
CA LEU A 241 5.82 12.77 -16.03
C LEU A 241 6.36 11.59 -16.84
N ARG A 242 7.69 11.48 -16.92
CA ARG A 242 8.40 10.35 -17.51
C ARG A 242 9.47 9.86 -16.54
N ILE A 243 9.48 8.56 -16.26
CA ILE A 243 10.44 7.92 -15.38
C ILE A 243 11.28 6.94 -16.18
N VAL A 244 12.60 7.09 -16.12
CA VAL A 244 13.56 6.21 -16.77
C VAL A 244 14.46 5.59 -15.71
N SER A 245 14.54 4.26 -15.67
CA SER A 245 15.50 3.55 -14.82
C SER A 245 16.76 3.22 -15.60
N GLY A 246 17.91 3.28 -14.95
CA GLY A 246 19.20 2.95 -15.58
C GLY A 246 20.30 2.69 -14.57
N SER A 247 21.51 2.53 -15.07
CA SER A 247 22.72 2.39 -14.25
C SER A 247 23.87 3.17 -14.88
N ASP A 248 24.66 3.86 -14.06
CA ASP A 248 25.91 4.51 -14.49
C ASP A 248 27.04 4.18 -13.49
N ALA A 249 28.19 4.84 -13.61
CA ALA A 249 29.33 4.64 -12.71
C ALA A 249 29.01 4.91 -11.22
N GLY A 250 27.97 5.70 -10.95
CA GLY A 250 27.45 5.97 -9.60
C GLY A 250 26.29 5.06 -9.19
N GLY A 251 26.12 3.91 -9.84
CA GLY A 251 25.14 2.89 -9.48
C GLY A 251 23.82 2.98 -10.24
N ASN A 252 22.81 2.28 -9.71
CA ASN A 252 21.46 2.27 -10.27
C ASN A 252 20.75 3.60 -9.98
N PHE A 253 19.95 4.08 -10.92
CA PHE A 253 19.21 5.33 -10.77
C PHE A 253 17.80 5.26 -11.37
N ARG A 254 16.97 6.22 -10.97
CA ARG A 254 15.69 6.54 -11.61
C ARG A 254 15.64 8.04 -11.85
N ASP A 255 15.51 8.42 -13.12
CA ASP A 255 15.36 9.81 -13.53
C ASP A 255 13.88 10.14 -13.73
N TYR A 256 13.46 11.28 -13.18
CA TYR A 256 12.10 11.81 -13.28
C TYR A 256 12.14 13.08 -14.13
N PHE A 257 11.52 13.03 -15.30
CA PHE A 257 11.43 14.12 -16.25
C PHE A 257 10.02 14.71 -16.27
N PHE A 258 9.93 16.02 -16.16
CA PHE A 258 8.69 16.78 -16.21
C PHE A 258 8.96 18.16 -16.81
N ARG A 259 7.92 18.87 -17.25
CA ARG A 259 8.07 20.24 -17.75
C ARG A 259 7.66 21.25 -16.67
N ASP A 260 8.45 22.29 -16.48
CA ASP A 260 8.04 23.39 -15.60
C ASP A 260 7.02 24.32 -16.30
N ALA A 261 6.60 25.38 -15.59
CA ALA A 261 5.64 26.35 -16.09
C ALA A 261 6.12 27.12 -17.34
N SER A 262 7.43 27.15 -17.62
CA SER A 262 8.01 27.75 -18.84
C SER A 262 8.04 26.77 -20.02
N GLY A 263 7.69 25.50 -19.78
CA GLY A 263 7.77 24.42 -20.77
C GLY A 263 9.15 23.76 -20.87
N THR A 264 10.11 24.19 -20.04
CA THR A 264 11.46 23.63 -19.99
C THR A 264 11.44 22.28 -19.28
N GLU A 265 12.14 21.28 -19.82
CA GLU A 265 12.24 19.96 -19.18
C GLU A 265 13.19 20.03 -17.97
N GLN A 266 12.67 19.61 -16.83
CA GLN A 266 13.37 19.50 -15.56
C GLN A 266 13.59 18.02 -15.23
N LYS A 267 14.65 17.75 -14.44
CA LYS A 267 15.04 16.40 -14.07
C LYS A 267 15.35 16.29 -12.58
N TYR A 268 14.68 15.37 -11.89
CA TYR A 268 15.18 14.80 -10.64
C TYR A 268 15.89 13.48 -10.93
N ARG A 269 16.94 13.18 -10.16
CA ARG A 269 17.62 11.88 -10.21
C ARG A 269 17.66 11.24 -8.83
N GLU A 270 16.96 10.12 -8.69
CA GLU A 270 17.02 9.23 -7.52
C GLU A 270 18.15 8.22 -7.76
N ARG A 271 19.18 8.26 -6.93
CA ARG A 271 20.24 7.24 -6.93
C ARG A 271 19.93 6.16 -5.92
N LEU A 272 20.26 4.93 -6.25
CA LEU A 272 20.00 3.76 -5.45
C LEU A 272 21.32 3.12 -5.02
N LYS A 273 21.39 2.65 -3.78
CA LYS A 273 22.51 1.85 -3.26
C LYS A 273 22.03 0.54 -2.68
N THR A 274 22.94 -0.42 -2.61
CA THR A 274 22.70 -1.69 -1.91
C THR A 274 23.21 -1.59 -0.49
N ILE A 275 22.37 -1.94 0.47
CA ILE A 275 22.73 -2.12 1.88
C ILE A 275 22.43 -3.55 2.32
N THR A 276 23.02 -3.99 3.42
CA THR A 276 22.68 -5.27 4.05
C THR A 276 21.70 -5.01 5.19
N VAL A 277 20.56 -5.69 5.16
CA VAL A 277 19.50 -5.54 6.17
C VAL A 277 19.21 -6.85 6.89
N SER A 278 19.01 -6.78 8.19
CA SER A 278 18.54 -7.87 9.03
C SER A 278 17.66 -7.33 10.15
N SER A 279 16.86 -8.18 10.77
CA SER A 279 16.21 -7.84 12.04
C SER A 279 16.85 -8.58 13.20
N ALA A 280 16.74 -7.97 14.37
CA ALA A 280 17.15 -8.54 15.66
C ALA A 280 16.22 -7.96 16.74
N PHE A 281 14.91 -8.06 16.50
CA PHE A 281 13.89 -7.53 17.39
C PHE A 281 13.65 -8.43 18.59
N LEU A 282 14.05 -9.72 18.50
CA LEU A 282 14.00 -10.69 19.60
C LEU A 282 12.60 -10.81 20.23
N CYS A 283 11.55 -10.64 19.41
CA CYS A 283 10.17 -10.77 19.87
C CYS A 283 9.80 -12.24 20.06
N SER A 284 9.31 -12.60 21.24
CA SER A 284 8.91 -13.99 21.53
C SER A 284 7.85 -14.50 20.55
N GLY A 285 8.06 -15.70 20.02
CA GLY A 285 7.16 -16.33 19.05
C GLY A 285 7.16 -15.70 17.66
N VAL A 286 8.12 -14.82 17.35
CA VAL A 286 8.31 -14.22 16.02
C VAL A 286 9.77 -14.38 15.59
N GLN A 287 10.01 -15.06 14.48
CA GLN A 287 11.35 -15.22 13.93
C GLN A 287 11.85 -13.90 13.33
N ASP A 288 13.11 -13.57 13.60
CA ASP A 288 13.81 -12.45 12.98
C ASP A 288 14.13 -12.70 11.50
N TYR A 289 14.18 -11.61 10.73
CA TYR A 289 14.52 -11.59 9.32
C TYR A 289 16.03 -11.76 9.12
N ASN A 290 16.39 -12.79 8.35
CA ASN A 290 17.78 -13.08 8.02
C ASN A 290 18.43 -11.92 7.26
N SER A 291 19.76 -11.87 7.31
CA SER A 291 20.54 -10.88 6.58
C SER A 291 20.37 -11.04 5.06
N VAL A 292 19.90 -9.99 4.37
CA VAL A 292 19.67 -9.97 2.92
C VAL A 292 20.14 -8.62 2.35
N SER A 293 20.58 -8.60 1.09
CA SER A 293 20.87 -7.36 0.36
C SER A 293 19.58 -6.63 -0.03
N ALA A 294 19.50 -5.35 0.29
CA ALA A 294 18.36 -4.48 -0.01
C ALA A 294 18.81 -3.28 -0.86
N ILE A 295 18.01 -2.92 -1.87
CA ILE A 295 18.20 -1.70 -2.65
C ILE A 295 17.39 -0.58 -2.00
N VAL A 296 18.06 0.51 -1.64
CA VAL A 296 17.46 1.68 -0.99
C VAL A 296 17.86 2.96 -1.70
N VAL A 297 17.16 4.06 -1.44
CA VAL A 297 17.48 5.37 -2.02
C VAL A 297 18.72 5.95 -1.35
N ASP A 298 19.77 6.20 -2.11
CA ASP A 298 21.01 6.80 -1.60
C ASP A 298 20.89 8.32 -1.49
N LYS A 299 20.45 8.96 -2.57
CA LYS A 299 20.27 10.40 -2.67
C LYS A 299 19.27 10.77 -3.75
N ILE A 300 18.69 11.96 -3.63
CA ILE A 300 17.82 12.57 -4.64
C ILE A 300 18.43 13.90 -5.06
N GLU A 301 18.87 13.97 -6.31
CA GLU A 301 19.42 15.15 -6.96
C GLU A 301 18.25 15.94 -7.58
N LEU A 302 18.08 17.19 -7.15
CA LEU A 302 17.04 18.10 -7.63
C LEU A 302 17.45 18.76 -8.96
N PRO A 303 16.50 19.40 -9.68
CA PRO A 303 16.86 20.21 -10.83
C PRO A 303 17.93 21.25 -10.51
N GLN A 304 18.86 21.45 -11.44
CA GLN A 304 20.00 22.33 -11.26
C GLN A 304 19.53 23.79 -11.19
N VAL A 305 20.05 24.55 -10.22
CA VAL A 305 19.82 25.98 -10.06
C VAL A 305 21.18 26.67 -10.00
N ASP A 306 21.43 27.63 -10.89
CA ASP A 306 22.68 28.40 -10.96
C ASP A 306 23.96 27.54 -11.00
N GLY A 307 23.93 26.43 -11.73
CA GLY A 307 25.08 25.54 -11.84
C GLY A 307 25.23 24.54 -10.68
N ILE A 308 24.44 24.66 -9.62
CA ILE A 308 24.46 23.79 -8.44
C ILE A 308 23.31 22.79 -8.53
N THR A 309 23.56 21.53 -8.17
CA THR A 309 22.52 20.49 -8.06
C THR A 309 22.20 20.28 -6.58
N PRO A 310 21.14 20.90 -6.04
CA PRO A 310 20.72 20.67 -4.67
C PRO A 310 20.41 19.18 -4.48
N THR A 311 20.74 18.59 -3.32
CA THR A 311 20.68 17.14 -3.15
C THR A 311 20.22 16.75 -1.74
N TYR A 312 19.27 15.83 -1.65
CA TYR A 312 18.98 15.08 -0.42
C TYR A 312 19.91 13.88 -0.30
N VAL A 313 20.49 13.61 0.86
CA VAL A 313 21.34 12.41 1.09
C VAL A 313 20.80 11.61 2.27
N PHE A 314 20.73 10.29 2.11
CA PHE A 314 20.09 9.39 3.07
C PHE A 314 21.07 8.36 3.67
N SER A 315 21.04 8.27 5.00
CA SER A 315 21.79 7.27 5.77
C SER A 315 20.84 6.28 6.42
N TYR A 316 21.27 5.01 6.50
CA TYR A 316 20.43 3.90 6.96
C TYR A 316 21.11 3.10 8.07
N ASP A 317 20.30 2.49 8.94
CA ASP A 317 20.75 1.47 9.88
C ASP A 317 20.76 0.06 9.25
N SER A 318 21.19 -0.93 10.03
CA SER A 318 21.18 -2.34 9.62
C SER A 318 19.77 -2.95 9.48
N LYS A 319 18.71 -2.21 9.81
CA LYS A 319 17.31 -2.62 9.67
C LYS A 319 16.63 -1.93 8.48
N GLY A 320 17.36 -1.14 7.70
CA GLY A 320 16.84 -0.41 6.55
C GLY A 320 16.00 0.82 6.92
N ARG A 321 16.12 1.34 8.14
CA ARG A 321 15.48 2.59 8.58
C ARG A 321 16.44 3.76 8.42
N PHE A 322 15.92 4.97 8.21
CA PHE A 322 16.78 6.15 8.22
C PHE A 322 17.40 6.37 9.59
N THR A 323 18.67 6.77 9.56
CA THR A 323 19.38 7.35 10.70
C THR A 323 19.63 8.83 10.50
N GLN A 324 19.74 9.28 9.25
CA GLN A 324 19.94 10.69 8.93
C GLN A 324 19.44 11.04 7.53
N VAL A 325 18.92 12.26 7.40
CA VAL A 325 18.67 12.92 6.11
C VAL A 325 19.42 14.24 6.09
N ALA A 326 20.30 14.43 5.11
CA ALA A 326 20.89 15.74 4.81
C ALA A 326 20.04 16.45 3.76
N LEU A 327 19.65 17.69 4.05
CA LEU A 327 18.81 18.50 3.18
C LEU A 327 19.63 19.27 2.15
N PRO A 328 19.03 19.65 1.00
CA PRO A 328 19.69 20.48 0.00
C PRO A 328 20.16 21.85 0.51
N THR A 329 19.56 22.33 1.59
CA THR A 329 19.92 23.60 2.26
C THR A 329 21.12 23.48 3.20
N GLY A 330 21.67 22.27 3.38
CA GLY A 330 22.80 21.99 4.27
C GLY A 330 22.40 21.59 5.70
N GLY A 331 21.11 21.65 6.06
CA GLY A 331 20.60 21.14 7.34
C GLY A 331 20.59 19.61 7.40
N THR A 332 20.54 19.05 8.61
CA THR A 332 20.45 17.60 8.82
C THR A 332 19.37 17.25 9.84
N TYR A 333 18.68 16.12 9.60
CA TYR A 333 17.71 15.51 10.51
C TYR A 333 18.23 14.12 10.89
N THR A 334 18.23 13.79 12.18
CA THR A 334 18.71 12.50 12.72
C THR A 334 17.60 11.82 13.50
N TYR A 335 17.49 10.50 13.34
CA TYR A 335 16.38 9.67 13.84
C TYR A 335 16.84 8.56 14.78
#